data_AF-A0A8X6KIP0-F1
#
_entry.id   AF-A0A8X6KIP0-F1
#
_cell.length_a   1.000
_cell.length_b   1.000
_cell.length_c   1.000
_cell.angle_alpha   90.00
_cell.angle_beta   90.00
_cell.angle_gamma   90.00
#
_symmetry.space_group_name_H-M   'P 1'
#
loop_
_entity.id
_entity.type
_entity.pdbx_description
1 polymer ?
#
loop_
_entity_poly.entity_id
_entity_poly.type
_entity_poly.pdbx_seq_one_letter_code
_entity_poly.pdbx_strand_id
1 'polypeptide(L)'
;MSNLKPLSTSHIGFQNFGHPKLNDCTHVFLRVDKDFPSLSQPYTGLYDVPSKKEKHRTITINGKKSCLSLDRVKLVFCPRICPILFLILLLMQIITLPSSNNILTTTSGRWYFLQPL
;
A
#
# COMPACT_ATOMS: atom_id res chain seq x y z
N MET A 1 25.51 -5.59 -50.31
CA MET A 1 24.81 -5.47 -49.01
C MET A 1 24.26 -4.06 -48.91
N SER A 2 22.94 -3.89 -49.04
CA SER A 2 22.30 -2.57 -49.08
C SER A 2 22.14 -1.98 -47.67
N ASN A 3 22.53 -0.71 -47.54
CA ASN A 3 22.52 0.09 -46.32
C ASN A 3 21.08 0.46 -45.92
N LEU A 4 20.48 -0.26 -44.97
CA LEU A 4 19.15 0.03 -44.45
C LEU A 4 19.28 1.02 -43.26
N LYS A 5 18.69 2.21 -43.40
CA LYS A 5 18.56 3.16 -42.29
C LYS A 5 17.21 2.97 -41.59
N PRO A 6 17.17 3.00 -40.25
CA PRO A 6 15.93 2.86 -39.52
C PRO A 6 14.98 4.03 -39.84
N LEU A 7 13.70 3.72 -40.01
CA LEU A 7 12.64 4.71 -40.18
C LEU A 7 12.48 5.50 -38.87
N SER A 8 12.37 6.83 -38.94
CA SER A 8 12.16 7.66 -37.77
C SER A 8 10.81 7.30 -37.13
N THR A 9 10.84 6.60 -36.00
CA THR A 9 9.65 6.32 -35.21
C THR A 9 9.19 7.60 -34.53
N SER A 10 7.91 7.94 -34.68
CA SER A 10 7.31 9.05 -33.93
C SER A 10 7.45 8.76 -32.43
N HIS A 11 8.16 9.63 -31.72
CA HIS A 11 8.32 9.53 -30.28
C HIS A 11 6.98 9.96 -29.65
N ILE A 12 6.07 9.01 -29.43
CA ILE A 12 4.85 9.25 -28.66
C ILE A 12 5.32 9.72 -27.29
N GLY A 13 5.05 10.98 -26.97
CA GLY A 13 5.46 11.58 -25.70
C GLY A 13 4.97 10.69 -24.55
N PHE A 14 5.88 10.31 -23.67
CA PHE A 14 5.56 9.51 -22.49
C PHE A 14 4.57 10.31 -21.63
N GLN A 15 3.28 10.02 -21.76
CA GLN A 15 2.28 10.53 -20.84
C GLN A 15 2.38 9.70 -19.56
N ASN A 16 2.60 10.35 -18.42
CA ASN A 16 2.67 9.67 -17.14
C ASN A 16 1.32 9.01 -16.84
N PHE A 17 1.24 7.67 -16.99
CA PHE A 17 0.08 6.86 -16.62
C PHE A 17 0.01 6.71 -15.09
N GLY A 18 -0.30 7.81 -14.40
CA GLY A 18 -0.54 7.83 -12.95
C GLY A 18 -2.02 7.68 -12.62
N HIS A 19 -2.34 6.95 -11.56
CA HIS A 19 -3.71 6.88 -11.05
C HIS A 19 -4.13 8.26 -10.49
N PRO A 20 -5.32 8.80 -10.77
CA PRO A 20 -5.71 10.16 -10.38
C PRO A 20 -5.70 10.37 -8.85
N LYS A 21 -6.04 9.33 -8.07
CA LYS A 21 -6.02 9.37 -6.60
C LYS A 21 -4.62 9.37 -5.97
N LEU A 22 -3.55 9.35 -6.78
CA LEU A 22 -2.17 9.36 -6.30
C LEU A 22 -1.85 10.60 -5.46
N ASN A 23 -2.51 11.73 -5.72
CA ASN A 23 -2.37 12.95 -4.91
C ASN A 23 -3.03 12.85 -3.53
N ASP A 24 -4.03 12.00 -3.34
CA ASP A 24 -4.77 11.93 -2.07
C ASP A 24 -4.21 10.85 -1.12
N CYS A 25 -3.40 9.92 -1.65
CA CYS A 25 -2.86 8.82 -0.87
C CYS A 25 -1.94 9.28 0.26
N THR A 26 -2.13 8.70 1.45
CA THR A 26 -1.30 8.95 2.64
C THR A 26 -0.14 7.96 2.75
N HIS A 27 -0.35 6.74 2.28
CA HIS A 27 0.62 5.65 2.35
C HIS A 27 0.83 5.00 0.98
N VAL A 28 2.04 4.47 0.76
CA VAL A 28 2.43 3.80 -0.48
C VAL A 28 3.33 2.60 -0.23
N PHE A 29 3.29 1.63 -1.14
CA PHE A 29 4.25 0.56 -1.25
C PHE A 29 5.36 0.94 -2.21
N LEU A 30 6.61 0.66 -1.84
CA LEU A 30 7.78 0.95 -2.65
C LEU A 30 8.23 -0.30 -3.41
N ARG A 31 8.41 -0.20 -4.72
CA ARG A 31 9.14 -1.19 -5.51
C ARG A 31 10.64 -1.04 -5.25
N VAL A 32 11.31 -2.15 -4.94
CA VAL A 32 12.76 -2.17 -4.82
C VAL A 32 13.34 -2.74 -6.11
N ASP A 33 14.19 -2.00 -6.81
CA ASP A 33 14.80 -2.47 -8.06
C ASP A 33 16.10 -3.23 -7.79
N LYS A 34 16.07 -4.18 -6.87
CA LYS A 34 17.22 -5.06 -6.55
C LYS A 34 16.96 -6.46 -7.06
N ASP A 35 18.03 -7.20 -7.29
CA ASP A 35 17.95 -8.61 -7.66
C ASP A 35 17.31 -9.40 -6.52
N PHE A 36 16.09 -9.83 -6.77
CA PHE A 36 15.26 -10.54 -5.82
C PHE A 36 15.41 -12.04 -6.03
N PRO A 37 15.59 -12.85 -4.96
CA PRO A 37 15.38 -14.28 -5.06
C PRO A 37 13.96 -14.55 -5.58
N SER A 38 13.79 -15.63 -6.35
CA SER A 38 12.62 -15.88 -7.20
C SER A 38 11.25 -15.84 -6.49
N LEU A 39 11.23 -16.03 -5.17
CA LEU A 39 10.01 -16.03 -4.35
C LEU A 39 9.90 -14.84 -3.38
N SER A 40 10.72 -13.81 -3.54
CA SER A 40 10.66 -12.62 -2.69
C SER A 40 9.75 -11.54 -3.24
N GLN A 41 9.12 -10.81 -2.33
CA GLN A 41 8.19 -9.73 -2.68
C GLN A 41 8.94 -8.53 -3.30
N PRO A 42 8.53 -8.09 -4.51
CA PRO A 42 9.21 -6.98 -5.20
C PRO A 42 8.87 -5.60 -4.61
N TYR A 43 7.83 -5.54 -3.77
CA TYR A 43 7.40 -4.35 -3.06
C TYR A 43 7.71 -4.50 -1.59
N THR A 44 8.09 -3.39 -0.95
CA THR A 44 8.38 -3.33 0.47
C THR A 44 7.44 -2.33 1.13
N GLY A 45 6.95 -2.71 2.31
CA GLY A 45 6.52 -1.83 3.40
C GLY A 45 5.41 -0.83 3.11
N LEU A 46 4.64 -0.51 4.14
CA LEU A 46 3.76 0.65 4.10
C LEU A 46 4.58 1.89 4.51
N TYR A 47 4.77 2.84 3.59
CA TYR A 47 5.53 4.06 3.87
C TYR A 47 4.66 5.30 3.82
N ASP A 48 4.92 6.21 4.75
CA ASP A 48 4.27 7.52 4.82
C ASP A 48 4.82 8.46 3.75
N VAL A 49 3.92 9.22 3.12
CA VAL A 49 4.25 10.20 2.07
C VAL A 49 4.09 11.63 2.61
N PRO A 50 5.14 12.23 3.23
CA PRO A 50 5.09 13.60 3.73
C PRO A 50 4.99 14.66 2.62
N SER A 51 5.51 14.41 1.42
CA SER A 51 5.49 15.39 0.33
C SER A 51 5.16 14.74 -1.01
N LYS A 52 4.31 15.44 -1.76
CA LYS A 52 3.72 14.99 -3.02
C LYS A 52 4.09 15.99 -4.10
N LYS A 53 4.95 15.59 -5.03
CA LYS A 53 5.21 16.33 -6.27
C LYS A 53 4.55 15.58 -7.43
N GLU A 54 4.42 16.26 -8.56
CA GLU A 54 3.78 15.71 -9.76
C GLU A 54 4.51 14.45 -10.25
N LYS A 55 5.83 14.49 -10.36
CA LYS A 55 6.65 13.38 -10.89
C LYS A 55 7.33 12.53 -9.81
N HIS A 56 7.41 13.03 -8.58
CA HIS A 56 8.16 12.40 -7.51
C HIS A 56 7.38 12.38 -6.19
N ARG A 57 7.65 11.36 -5.37
CA ARG A 57 7.12 11.23 -4.02
C ARG A 57 8.28 11.19 -3.04
N THR A 58 8.16 11.96 -1.97
CA THR A 58 9.09 11.85 -0.85
C THR A 58 8.45 10.95 0.19
N ILE A 59 9.12 9.87 0.54
CA ILE A 59 8.70 8.94 1.59
C ILE A 59 9.69 8.95 2.75
N THR A 60 9.23 8.56 3.94
CA THR A 60 10.12 8.40 5.10
C THR A 60 10.39 6.91 5.33
N ILE A 61 11.64 6.48 5.16
CA ILE A 61 12.10 5.12 5.47
C ILE A 61 13.05 5.23 6.66
N ASN A 62 12.73 4.57 7.78
CA ASN A 62 13.58 4.54 8.99
C ASN A 62 14.02 5.94 9.45
N GLY A 63 13.12 6.93 9.41
CA GLY A 63 13.39 8.33 9.77
C GLY A 63 14.14 9.14 8.70
N LYS A 64 14.55 8.52 7.58
CA LYS A 64 15.22 9.20 6.45
C LYS A 64 14.23 9.49 5.33
N LYS A 65 14.29 10.71 4.78
CA LYS A 65 13.48 11.11 3.64
C LYS A 65 14.14 10.65 2.34
N SER A 66 13.39 9.91 1.52
CA SER A 66 13.84 9.40 0.22
C SER A 66 12.91 9.90 -0.87
N CYS A 67 13.46 10.45 -1.95
CA CYS A 67 12.71 10.89 -3.13
C CYS A 67 12.67 9.78 -4.18
N LEU A 68 11.49 9.48 -4.69
CA LEU A 68 11.23 8.38 -5.62
C LEU A 68 10.41 8.90 -6.81
N SER A 69 10.62 8.33 -8.00
CA SER A 69 9.71 8.55 -9.13
C SER A 69 8.40 7.79 -8.93
N LEU A 70 7.33 8.24 -9.59
CA LEU A 70 6.02 7.58 -9.52
C LEU A 70 6.06 6.12 -9.98
N ASP A 71 6.95 5.77 -10.91
CA ASP A 71 7.04 4.44 -11.52
C ASP A 71 7.38 3.33 -10.52
N ARG A 72 8.04 3.71 -9.41
CA ARG A 72 8.43 2.79 -8.33
C ARG A 72 7.43 2.73 -7.19
N VAL A 73 6.30 3.43 -7.31
CA VAL A 73 5.35 3.61 -6.21
C VAL A 73 4.04 2.92 -6.56
N LYS A 74 3.57 2.06 -5.67
CA LYS A 74 2.24 1.46 -5.74
C LYS A 74 1.36 2.04 -4.64
N LEU A 75 0.15 2.45 -5.00
CA LEU A 75 -0.78 3.05 -4.05
C LEU A 75 -1.36 2.02 -3.09
N VAL A 76 -1.53 2.44 -1.84
CA VAL A 76 -2.31 1.68 -0.87
C VAL A 76 -3.71 2.25 -0.88
N PHE A 77 -4.63 1.48 -1.45
CA PHE A 77 -6.03 1.75 -1.27
C PHE A 77 -6.43 1.19 0.10
N CYS A 78 -6.51 2.06 1.10
CA CYS A 78 -7.29 1.74 2.29
C CYS A 78 -8.75 2.05 1.93
N PRO A 79 -9.63 1.05 1.74
CA PRO A 79 -11.05 1.31 1.73
C PRO A 79 -11.36 1.88 3.11
N ARG A 80 -11.48 3.21 3.19
CA ARG A 80 -11.97 3.85 4.40
C ARG A 80 -13.26 3.12 4.74
N ILE A 81 -13.30 2.58 5.96
CA ILE A 81 -14.42 1.87 6.57
C ILE A 81 -15.72 2.23 5.88
N CYS A 82 -16.30 1.26 5.18
CA CYS A 82 -17.66 1.36 4.70
C CYS A 82 -18.54 1.73 5.92
N PRO A 83 -19.51 2.65 5.80
CA PRO A 83 -20.40 2.99 6.92
C PRO A 83 -21.06 1.75 7.54
N ILE A 84 -21.19 0.68 6.75
CA ILE A 84 -21.65 -0.65 7.16
C ILE A 84 -20.76 -1.29 8.23
N LEU A 85 -19.43 -1.23 8.13
CA LEU A 85 -18.54 -1.83 9.12
C LEU A 85 -18.54 -1.04 10.43
N PHE A 86 -18.72 0.28 10.35
CA PHE A 86 -18.91 1.14 11.52
C PHE A 86 -20.22 0.80 12.25
N LEU A 87 -21.31 0.56 11.53
CA LEU A 87 -22.57 0.10 12.10
C LEU A 87 -22.43 -1.28 12.76
N ILE A 88 -21.71 -2.21 12.12
CA ILE A 88 -21.47 -3.55 12.69
C ILE A 88 -20.67 -3.46 14.00
N LEU A 89 -19.61 -2.64 14.05
CA LEU A 89 -18.84 -2.43 15.27
C LEU A 89 -19.66 -1.75 16.37
N LEU A 90 -20.47 -0.74 16.01
CA LEU A 90 -21.39 -0.10 16.94
C LEU A 90 -22.42 -1.09 17.51
N LEU A 91 -22.99 -1.94 16.65
CA LEU A 91 -23.93 -2.99 17.06
C LEU A 91 -23.27 -4.01 18.00
N MET A 92 -22.04 -4.46 17.71
CA MET A 92 -21.29 -5.36 18.60
C MET A 92 -21.07 -4.74 19.98
N GLN A 93 -20.80 -3.44 20.06
CA GLN A 93 -20.57 -2.74 21.33
C GLN A 93 -21.84 -2.62 22.20
N ILE A 94 -23.00 -2.45 21.56
CA ILE A 94 -24.30 -2.35 22.25
C ILE A 94 -24.71 -3.69 22.87
N ILE A 95 -24.46 -4.82 22.18
CA ILE A 95 -24.84 -6.16 22.65
C ILE A 95 -23.94 -6.64 23.81
N THR A 96 -22.75 -6.03 23.98
CA THR A 96 -21.78 -6.38 25.04
C THR A 96 -21.90 -5.60 26.36
N LEU A 97 -22.88 -4.71 26.55
CA LEU A 97 -23.04 -4.04 27.85
C LEU A 97 -23.72 -4.94 28.90
N PRO A 98 -23.33 -4.83 30.18
CA PRO A 98 -23.14 -5.98 31.07
C PRO A 98 -24.46 -6.40 31.73
N SER A 99 -24.97 -7.56 31.34
CA SER A 99 -25.92 -8.29 32.17
C SER A 99 -25.13 -9.14 33.17
N SER A 100 -25.15 -8.69 34.43
CA SER A 100 -25.19 -9.50 35.64
C SER A 100 -24.36 -10.80 35.68
N ASN A 101 -23.27 -10.75 36.46
CA ASN A 101 -22.89 -11.76 37.44
C ASN A 101 -22.72 -13.24 37.00
N ASN A 102 -21.45 -13.65 37.01
CA ASN A 102 -20.93 -14.96 37.45
C ASN A 102 -20.97 -16.14 36.46
N ILE A 103 -19.78 -16.58 36.02
CA ILE A 103 -19.17 -17.93 36.22
C ILE A 103 -18.20 -18.25 35.07
N LEU A 104 -16.99 -18.64 35.46
CA LEU A 104 -15.84 -19.06 34.66
C LEU A 104 -16.14 -20.25 33.73
N THR A 105 -15.77 -20.16 32.45
CA THR A 105 -15.23 -21.27 31.62
C THR A 105 -14.39 -20.63 30.50
N THR A 106 -13.07 -20.55 30.63
CA THR A 106 -12.03 -21.53 30.24
C THR A 106 -11.92 -21.82 28.74
N THR A 107 -10.65 -21.80 28.30
CA THR A 107 -10.04 -22.48 27.16
C THR A 107 -10.10 -21.83 25.76
N SER A 108 -8.93 -21.29 25.40
CA SER A 108 -8.19 -21.58 24.16
C SER A 108 -8.63 -20.92 22.85
N GLY A 109 -7.71 -20.13 22.29
CA GLY A 109 -7.79 -19.53 20.96
C GLY A 109 -6.78 -18.39 20.81
N ARG A 110 -5.52 -18.60 21.24
CA ARG A 110 -4.37 -18.79 20.34
C ARG A 110 -4.10 -17.57 19.44
N TRP A 111 -3.37 -16.63 20.03
CA TRP A 111 -2.31 -15.78 19.49
C TRP A 111 -2.28 -15.52 17.97
N TYR A 112 -2.52 -14.26 17.65
CA TYR A 112 -2.08 -13.55 16.47
C TYR A 112 -0.58 -13.78 16.20
N PHE A 113 -0.23 -14.40 15.07
CA PHE A 113 0.99 -14.12 14.29
C PHE A 113 0.92 -14.95 12.99
N LEU A 114 0.60 -14.32 11.85
CA LEU A 114 0.83 -14.89 10.52
C LEU A 114 1.40 -13.82 9.60
N GLN A 115 2.72 -13.80 9.50
CA GLN A 115 3.43 -13.58 8.24
C GLN A 115 4.42 -14.74 8.10
N PRO A 116 4.30 -15.59 7.06
CA PRO A 116 5.37 -16.53 6.71
C PRO A 116 6.37 -15.85 5.77
N LEU A 117 7.66 -16.06 6.10
CA LEU A 117 8.87 -16.11 5.27
C LEU A 117 8.94 -15.24 4.00
#